data_AF-A0A8X7BL77-F1
#
_entry.id   AF-A0A8X7BL77-F1
#
_cell.length_a   1.000
_cell.length_b   1.000
_cell.length_c   1.000
_cell.angle_alpha   90.00
_cell.angle_beta   90.00
_cell.angle_gamma   90.00
#
_symmetry.space_group_name_H-M   'P 1'
#
loop_
_entity.id
_entity.type
_entity.pdbx_description
1 polymer ?
#
loop_
_entity_poly.entity_id
_entity_poly.type
_entity_poly.pdbx_seq_one_letter_code
_entity_poly.pdbx_strand_id
1 'polypeptide(L)'
;MQTYKLDPCWYFTTPALSWDAMLLHTKVAIELFTDYDMLLFIEKGVRGGISQCCNRYAIANNRYMSNFNPDDEIKYLMYLDANNLYGYAMSKYLPLKDFVWSDNDLTEQDILNLSDESDVGYILEVDLEYPSDLHDKHSDFPLAPENKPPPNCKEPRLLTTLEPKTKYVLHYSNLKLYLKLGLVLKKIHRVLKFFQSPWLKNYIDYNTKLRTKSVNDFQKDYYKLMNNSIFGKTMENVRRRVDIRLCSTEEQARKLIAKSNFNRRTIFSENLMAVHLKKTQIKFFKPIQVGMVILDISKVLMYSFHYEYMKHRYDSKVRLMYTDTDSFIYEIKTDDFYSDMKEDINLYDTSDYDENNIYNLPLVNKKVIGKMKDENKGNIMTEYVGLKSKMYAYKTNNKIEKRLKGIKKQTIKIK
;
A
#
# COMPACT_ATOMS: atom_id res chain seq x y z
N MET A 1 24.07 8.62 14.99
CA MET A 1 25.11 9.58 14.54
C MET A 1 25.84 9.14 13.26
N GLN A 2 26.41 7.93 13.15
CA GLN A 2 27.24 7.57 11.98
C GLN A 2 26.45 7.48 10.65
N THR A 3 25.30 6.80 10.62
CA THR A 3 24.53 6.58 9.38
C THR A 3 23.78 7.81 8.90
N TYR A 4 22.91 8.38 9.75
CA TYR A 4 22.02 9.49 9.36
C TYR A 4 22.45 10.86 9.90
N LYS A 5 23.60 10.95 10.60
CA LYS A 5 24.10 12.21 11.18
C LYS A 5 23.14 12.92 12.15
N LEU A 6 22.15 12.19 12.66
CA LEU A 6 21.23 12.62 13.70
C LEU A 6 21.46 11.83 14.99
N ASP A 7 21.20 12.48 16.12
CA ASP A 7 21.21 11.87 17.44
C ASP A 7 19.79 11.36 17.78
N PRO A 8 19.60 10.04 17.90
CA PRO A 8 18.28 9.46 18.18
C PRO A 8 17.71 9.88 19.54
N CYS A 9 18.53 10.34 20.50
CA CYS A 9 18.06 10.77 21.82
C CYS A 9 17.15 12.02 21.76
N TRP A 10 17.18 12.77 20.66
CA TRP A 10 16.30 13.92 20.44
C TRP A 10 14.92 13.57 19.88
N TYR A 11 14.65 12.28 19.65
CA TYR A 11 13.43 11.83 18.99
C TYR A 11 12.60 10.91 19.87
N PHE A 12 11.33 11.27 20.06
CA PHE A 12 10.37 10.41 20.76
C PHE A 12 10.05 9.12 19.99
N THR A 13 10.21 9.11 18.66
CA THR A 13 9.80 7.98 17.82
C THR A 13 10.73 7.82 16.62
N THR A 14 10.98 6.58 16.20
CA THR A 14 11.76 6.28 14.98
C THR A 14 11.16 6.90 13.71
N PRO A 15 9.83 6.97 13.51
CA PRO A 15 9.25 7.69 12.37
C PRO A 15 9.58 9.19 12.32
N ALA A 16 9.71 9.87 13.47
CA ALA A 16 10.14 11.26 13.50
C ALA A 16 11.61 11.40 13.09
N LEU A 17 12.48 10.53 13.62
CA LEU A 17 13.89 10.45 13.21
C LEU A 17 14.05 10.17 11.72
N SER A 18 13.25 9.23 11.19
CA SER A 18 13.24 8.86 9.77
C SER A 18 12.89 10.04 8.87
N TRP A 19 11.86 10.82 9.23
CA TRP A 19 11.47 12.01 8.48
C TRP A 19 12.60 13.05 8.39
N ASP A 20 13.22 13.37 9.52
CA ASP A 20 14.30 14.36 9.54
C ASP A 20 15.58 13.84 8.89
N ALA A 21 15.87 12.53 9.02
CA ALA A 21 16.98 11.89 8.31
C ALA A 21 16.80 11.99 6.80
N MET A 22 15.57 11.80 6.30
CA MET A 22 15.23 11.95 4.89
C MET A 22 15.42 13.39 4.43
N LEU A 23 14.93 14.39 5.17
CA LEU A 23 15.11 15.81 4.84
C LEU A 23 16.60 16.19 4.84
N LEU A 24 17.37 15.72 5.83
CA LEU A 24 18.79 16.00 5.92
C LEU A 24 19.58 15.37 4.78
N HIS A 25 19.19 14.17 4.33
CA HIS A 25 19.84 13.43 3.26
C HIS A 25 19.53 14.02 1.88
N THR A 26 18.26 14.33 1.62
CA THR A 26 17.79 14.79 0.30
C THR A 26 17.94 16.29 0.10
N LYS A 27 17.99 17.08 1.20
CA LYS A 27 17.95 18.55 1.18
C LYS A 27 16.72 19.12 0.45
N VAL A 28 15.67 18.32 0.34
CA VAL A 28 14.45 18.69 -0.37
C VAL A 28 13.68 19.77 0.40
N ALA A 29 13.09 20.72 -0.34
CA ALA A 29 12.12 21.67 0.17
C ALA A 29 10.75 21.33 -0.42
N ILE A 30 9.89 20.72 0.39
CA ILE A 30 8.54 20.30 -0.02
C ILE A 30 7.57 21.46 0.28
N GLU A 31 6.90 21.95 -0.75
CA GLU A 31 5.87 22.96 -0.60
C GLU A 31 4.63 22.36 0.07
N LEU A 32 4.04 23.11 0.99
CA LEU A 32 2.83 22.73 1.70
C LEU A 32 1.68 23.59 1.20
N PHE A 33 0.47 23.03 1.17
CA PHE A 33 -0.70 23.78 0.76
C PHE A 33 -0.97 24.97 1.68
N THR A 34 -1.20 26.12 1.05
CA THR A 34 -1.75 27.34 1.66
C THR A 34 -3.26 27.45 1.42
N ASP A 35 -3.75 26.84 0.34
CA ASP A 35 -5.17 26.72 0.00
C ASP A 35 -5.81 25.52 0.71
N TYR A 36 -6.88 25.78 1.48
CA TYR A 36 -7.63 24.75 2.17
C TYR A 36 -8.40 23.82 1.22
N ASP A 37 -8.81 24.31 0.05
CA ASP A 37 -9.54 23.51 -0.93
C ASP A 37 -8.63 22.47 -1.59
N MET A 38 -7.34 22.78 -1.78
CA MET A 38 -6.33 21.79 -2.21
C MET A 38 -6.19 20.68 -1.18
N LEU A 39 -6.17 21.02 0.11
CA LEU A 39 -6.11 20.04 1.19
C LEU A 39 -7.33 19.10 1.13
N LEU A 40 -8.54 19.64 1.06
CA LEU A 40 -9.77 18.84 0.98
C LEU A 40 -9.82 17.97 -0.29
N PHE A 41 -9.38 18.51 -1.42
CA PHE A 41 -9.29 17.80 -2.69
C PHE A 41 -8.36 16.59 -2.59
N ILE A 42 -7.17 16.76 -2.01
CA ILE A 42 -6.23 15.64 -1.80
C ILE A 42 -6.80 14.64 -0.80
N GLU A 43 -7.41 15.08 0.31
CA GLU A 43 -8.01 14.17 1.29
C GLU A 43 -9.09 13.28 0.67
N LYS A 44 -9.87 13.81 -0.29
CA LYS A 44 -10.86 13.03 -1.06
C LYS A 44 -10.21 11.96 -1.95
N GLY A 45 -8.98 12.19 -2.40
CA GLY A 45 -8.19 11.23 -3.19
C GLY A 45 -7.56 10.10 -2.38
N VAL A 46 -7.40 10.27 -1.07
CA VAL A 46 -6.70 9.33 -0.20
C VAL A 46 -7.47 8.02 -0.05
N ARG A 47 -6.89 6.94 -0.57
CA ARG A 47 -7.42 5.57 -0.47
C ARG A 47 -6.29 4.61 -0.15
N GLY A 48 -6.43 3.89 0.96
CA GLY A 48 -5.42 2.96 1.46
C GLY A 48 -5.19 1.76 0.54
N GLY A 49 -4.38 0.82 1.03
CA GLY A 49 -4.15 -0.47 0.35
C GLY A 49 -5.44 -1.28 0.20
N ILE A 50 -5.61 -1.89 -0.96
CA ILE A 50 -6.77 -2.73 -1.26
C ILE A 50 -6.60 -4.04 -0.51
N SER A 51 -7.65 -4.52 0.17
CA SER A 51 -7.65 -5.87 0.73
C SER A 51 -8.99 -6.53 0.54
N GLN A 52 -8.96 -7.66 -0.15
CA GLN A 52 -10.15 -8.36 -0.58
C GLN A 52 -9.92 -9.87 -0.55
N CYS A 53 -10.94 -10.59 -0.10
CA CYS A 53 -11.06 -12.02 -0.33
C CYS A 53 -11.92 -12.17 -1.58
N CYS A 54 -11.30 -12.48 -2.71
CA CYS A 54 -11.98 -12.54 -4.01
C CYS A 54 -12.68 -13.88 -4.15
N ASN A 55 -11.97 -14.96 -3.83
CA ASN A 55 -12.48 -16.33 -3.82
C ASN A 55 -12.21 -16.98 -2.45
N ARG A 56 -13.05 -17.95 -2.05
CA ARG A 56 -13.05 -18.45 -0.67
C ARG A 56 -12.28 -19.75 -0.45
N TYR A 57 -12.10 -20.55 -1.48
CA TYR A 57 -11.53 -21.89 -1.33
C TYR A 57 -10.81 -22.32 -2.60
N ALA A 58 -9.64 -22.94 -2.45
CA ALA A 58 -8.94 -23.63 -3.53
C ALA A 58 -8.01 -24.72 -2.98
N ILE A 59 -7.81 -25.77 -3.78
CA ILE A 59 -6.87 -26.86 -3.55
C ILE A 59 -5.91 -26.92 -4.74
N ALA A 60 -4.62 -27.02 -4.45
CA ALA A 60 -3.58 -27.21 -5.45
C ALA A 60 -3.51 -28.68 -5.90
N ASN A 61 -3.15 -28.87 -7.17
CA ASN A 61 -2.75 -30.15 -7.74
C ASN A 61 -1.55 -29.88 -8.64
N ASN A 62 -0.35 -29.76 -8.06
CA ASN A 62 0.85 -29.45 -8.83
C ASN A 62 1.82 -30.65 -8.86
N ARG A 63 2.64 -30.70 -9.91
CA ARG A 63 3.54 -31.82 -10.24
C ARG A 63 4.59 -32.12 -9.16
N TYR A 64 4.82 -31.19 -8.23
CA TYR A 64 5.80 -31.32 -7.15
C TYR A 64 5.16 -31.77 -5.82
N MET A 65 3.85 -32.01 -5.79
CA MET A 65 3.14 -32.57 -4.63
C MET A 65 3.29 -34.09 -4.58
N SER A 66 3.43 -34.64 -3.37
CA SER A 66 3.50 -36.10 -3.16
C SER A 66 2.19 -36.82 -3.51
N ASN A 67 1.06 -36.11 -3.44
CA ASN A 67 -0.26 -36.60 -3.80
C ASN A 67 -0.75 -36.04 -5.15
N PHE A 68 0.17 -35.67 -6.04
CA PHE A 68 -0.17 -35.21 -7.39
C PHE A 68 -0.95 -36.29 -8.14
N ASN A 69 -2.06 -35.89 -8.74
CA ASN A 69 -2.85 -36.75 -9.61
C ASN A 69 -2.72 -36.26 -11.07
N PRO A 70 -2.11 -37.04 -11.98
CA PRO A 70 -1.98 -36.66 -13.39
C PRO A 70 -3.32 -36.60 -14.14
N ASP A 71 -4.35 -37.26 -13.63
CA ASP A 71 -5.69 -37.25 -14.23
C ASP A 71 -6.48 -35.99 -13.87
N ASP A 72 -6.07 -35.27 -12.82
CA ASP A 72 -6.69 -34.02 -12.37
C ASP A 72 -6.00 -32.81 -13.02
N GLU A 73 -6.75 -31.72 -13.17
CA GLU A 73 -6.23 -30.46 -13.71
C GLU A 73 -5.08 -29.92 -12.86
N ILE A 74 -3.97 -29.53 -13.52
CA ILE A 74 -2.79 -29.00 -12.84
C ILE A 74 -3.09 -27.58 -12.33
N LYS A 75 -2.96 -27.39 -11.02
CA LYS A 75 -3.27 -26.14 -10.32
C LYS A 75 -2.20 -25.79 -9.29
N TYR A 76 -1.68 -24.57 -9.41
CA TYR A 76 -0.73 -23.97 -8.48
C TYR A 76 -1.43 -22.94 -7.60
N LEU A 77 -1.12 -22.94 -6.31
CA LEU A 77 -1.49 -21.87 -5.38
C LEU A 77 -0.24 -21.08 -5.01
N MET A 78 -0.19 -19.82 -5.44
CA MET A 78 1.00 -18.98 -5.30
C MET A 78 0.72 -17.76 -4.45
N TYR A 79 1.56 -17.53 -3.43
CA TYR A 79 1.52 -16.33 -2.60
C TYR A 79 2.65 -15.40 -3.01
N LEU A 80 2.31 -14.42 -3.85
CA LEU A 80 3.25 -13.42 -4.35
C LEU A 80 3.13 -12.12 -3.54
N ASP A 81 4.26 -11.53 -3.15
CA ASP A 81 4.33 -10.29 -2.36
C ASP A 81 5.33 -9.30 -3.00
N ALA A 82 4.90 -8.06 -3.21
CA ALA A 82 5.74 -7.03 -3.81
C ALA A 82 6.78 -6.52 -2.81
N ASN A 83 8.06 -6.67 -3.16
CA ASN A 83 9.16 -6.18 -2.35
C ASN A 83 9.08 -4.66 -2.11
N ASN A 84 8.72 -4.27 -0.89
CA ASN A 84 8.69 -2.88 -0.45
C ASN A 84 7.86 -1.99 -1.39
N LEU A 85 6.57 -2.32 -1.56
CA LEU A 85 5.65 -1.63 -2.47
C LEU A 85 5.65 -0.10 -2.32
N TYR A 86 5.58 0.41 -1.09
CA TYR A 86 5.64 1.85 -0.86
C TYR A 86 7.03 2.42 -1.15
N GLY A 87 8.10 1.67 -0.89
CA GLY A 87 9.46 2.06 -1.31
C GLY A 87 9.58 2.19 -2.82
N TYR A 88 9.00 1.26 -3.59
CA TYR A 88 8.92 1.36 -5.04
C TYR A 88 8.22 2.65 -5.47
N ALA A 89 7.04 2.94 -4.91
CA ALA A 89 6.29 4.16 -5.22
C ALA A 89 7.04 5.43 -4.78
N MET A 90 7.72 5.40 -3.63
CA MET A 90 8.55 6.51 -3.16
C MET A 90 9.78 6.75 -4.04
N SER A 91 10.22 5.77 -4.83
CA SER A 91 11.32 5.93 -5.79
C SER A 91 10.88 6.51 -7.15
N LYS A 92 9.59 6.82 -7.34
CA LYS A 92 9.04 7.45 -8.55
C LYS A 92 9.00 8.98 -8.41
N TYR A 93 8.56 9.65 -9.47
CA TYR A 93 8.34 11.10 -9.45
C TYR A 93 7.17 11.42 -8.50
N LEU A 94 7.42 12.32 -7.56
CA LEU A 94 6.47 12.69 -6.52
C LEU A 94 6.25 14.20 -6.51
N PRO A 95 5.05 14.68 -6.15
CA PRO A 95 4.76 16.12 -6.06
C PRO A 95 5.73 16.82 -5.12
N LEU A 96 6.16 18.02 -5.52
CA LEU A 96 7.14 18.79 -4.78
C LEU A 96 6.68 20.22 -4.50
N LYS A 97 6.26 20.95 -5.54
CA LYS A 97 5.99 22.41 -5.47
C LYS A 97 5.16 22.92 -6.64
N ASP A 98 4.89 24.23 -6.64
CA ASP A 98 4.20 24.97 -7.69
C ASP A 98 2.78 24.43 -7.94
N PHE A 99 2.03 24.21 -6.85
CA PHE A 99 0.68 23.67 -6.88
C PHE A 99 -0.32 24.73 -7.35
N VAL A 100 -0.94 24.49 -8.50
CA VAL A 100 -1.91 25.44 -9.09
C VAL A 100 -3.13 24.72 -9.66
N TRP A 101 -4.30 25.33 -9.47
CA TRP A 101 -5.51 24.93 -10.21
C TRP A 101 -5.33 25.29 -11.68
N SER A 102 -5.58 24.33 -12.57
CA SER A 102 -5.48 24.51 -14.02
C SER A 102 -6.87 24.65 -14.64
N ASP A 103 -6.98 25.40 -15.74
CA ASP A 103 -8.24 25.74 -16.43
C ASP A 103 -8.93 24.56 -17.16
N ASN A 104 -8.47 23.33 -16.93
CA ASN A 104 -9.12 22.07 -17.34
C ASN A 104 -9.10 21.75 -18.85
N ASP A 105 -7.97 21.97 -19.52
CA ASP A 105 -7.80 21.73 -20.97
C ASP A 105 -7.25 20.33 -21.33
N LEU A 106 -7.07 19.44 -20.36
CA LEU A 106 -6.51 18.10 -20.63
C LEU A 106 -7.54 17.20 -21.31
N THR A 107 -7.16 16.60 -22.44
CA THR A 107 -7.94 15.54 -23.09
C THR A 107 -7.52 14.16 -22.59
N GLU A 108 -8.33 13.14 -22.91
CA GLU A 108 -7.98 11.74 -22.66
C GLU A 108 -6.65 11.36 -23.32
N GLN A 109 -6.43 11.82 -24.56
CA GLN A 109 -5.22 11.54 -25.31
C GLN A 109 -3.99 12.21 -24.68
N ASP A 110 -4.14 13.43 -24.15
CA ASP A 110 -3.07 14.09 -23.40
C ASP A 110 -2.67 13.25 -22.20
N ILE A 111 -3.65 12.78 -21.41
CA ILE A 111 -3.42 11.95 -20.22
C ILE A 111 -2.70 10.65 -20.59
N LEU A 112 -3.11 9.98 -21.67
CA LEU A 112 -2.47 8.76 -22.15
C LEU A 112 -1.02 8.98 -22.60
N ASN A 113 -0.71 10.17 -23.15
CA ASN A 113 0.62 10.54 -23.64
C ASN A 113 1.55 11.11 -22.56
N LEU A 114 1.03 11.48 -21.38
CA LEU A 114 1.86 11.98 -20.28
C LEU A 114 2.93 10.97 -19.88
N SER A 115 4.17 11.43 -19.78
CA SER A 115 5.28 10.65 -19.21
C SER A 115 5.18 10.64 -17.69
N ASP A 116 5.34 9.47 -17.08
CA ASP A 116 5.41 9.32 -15.61
C ASP A 116 6.72 9.90 -15.02
N GLU A 117 7.67 10.27 -15.89
CA GLU A 117 8.96 10.89 -15.56
C GLU A 117 9.02 12.38 -15.98
N SER A 118 7.88 12.94 -16.38
CA SER A 118 7.76 14.39 -16.63
C SER A 118 7.96 15.17 -15.34
N ASP A 119 8.60 16.34 -15.43
CA ASP A 119 8.72 17.30 -14.34
C ASP A 119 7.38 17.90 -13.92
N VAL A 120 6.34 17.75 -14.74
CA VAL A 120 4.99 18.23 -14.45
C VAL A 120 4.07 17.03 -14.24
N GLY A 121 3.37 17.05 -13.11
CA GLY A 121 2.36 16.06 -12.74
C GLY A 121 0.98 16.68 -12.51
N TYR A 122 -0.03 15.81 -12.49
CA TYR A 122 -1.43 16.20 -12.34
C TYR A 122 -2.17 15.28 -11.36
N ILE A 123 -3.08 15.87 -10.57
CA ILE A 123 -4.12 15.14 -9.84
C ILE A 123 -5.46 15.67 -10.34
N LEU A 124 -6.33 14.76 -10.76
CA LEU A 124 -7.57 15.09 -11.46
C LEU A 124 -8.78 14.61 -10.64
N GLU A 125 -9.87 15.37 -10.66
CA GLU A 125 -11.20 14.91 -10.26
C GLU A 125 -12.01 14.58 -11.50
N VAL A 126 -12.39 13.31 -11.66
CA VAL A 126 -13.00 12.82 -12.92
C VAL A 126 -14.25 11.98 -12.68
N ASP A 127 -15.09 11.88 -13.70
CA ASP A 127 -16.12 10.85 -13.81
C ASP A 127 -15.63 9.74 -14.73
N LEU A 128 -15.72 8.49 -14.27
CA LEU A 128 -15.32 7.30 -15.03
C LEU A 128 -16.52 6.37 -15.19
N GLU A 129 -16.78 5.94 -16.42
CA GLU A 129 -17.69 4.85 -16.68
C GLU A 129 -16.92 3.52 -16.62
N TYR A 130 -17.61 2.50 -16.12
CA TYR A 130 -17.13 1.12 -16.11
C TYR A 130 -17.94 0.32 -17.15
N PRO A 131 -17.37 0.02 -18.32
CA PRO A 131 -18.08 -0.75 -19.34
C PRO A 131 -18.45 -2.16 -18.87
N SER A 132 -19.66 -2.60 -19.22
CA SER A 132 -20.20 -3.89 -18.78
C SER A 132 -19.43 -5.10 -19.32
N ASP A 133 -18.83 -4.97 -20.50
CA ASP A 133 -17.98 -5.99 -21.12
C ASP A 133 -16.68 -6.26 -20.33
N LEU A 134 -16.25 -5.31 -19.48
CA LEU A 134 -15.10 -5.50 -18.61
C LEU A 134 -15.44 -6.22 -17.29
N HIS A 135 -16.72 -6.38 -16.96
CA HIS A 135 -17.14 -6.87 -15.65
C HIS A 135 -16.61 -8.27 -15.33
N ASP A 136 -16.69 -9.19 -16.28
CA ASP A 136 -16.19 -10.55 -16.08
C ASP A 136 -14.67 -10.56 -15.95
N LYS A 137 -13.98 -9.83 -16.83
CA LYS A 137 -12.51 -9.73 -16.85
C LYS A 137 -11.96 -9.10 -15.56
N HIS A 138 -12.67 -8.11 -15.01
CA HIS A 138 -12.21 -7.35 -13.85
C HIS A 138 -12.87 -7.77 -12.53
N SER A 139 -13.74 -8.78 -12.55
CA SER A 139 -14.49 -9.29 -11.39
C SER A 139 -13.62 -9.59 -10.16
N ASP A 140 -12.44 -10.18 -10.40
CA ASP A 140 -11.48 -10.57 -9.37
C ASP A 140 -10.80 -9.37 -8.69
N PHE A 141 -10.55 -8.26 -9.40
CA PHE A 141 -9.78 -7.13 -8.88
C PHE A 141 -10.22 -5.75 -9.44
N PRO A 142 -11.49 -5.34 -9.23
CA PRO A 142 -12.04 -4.13 -9.87
C PRO A 142 -11.21 -2.86 -9.63
N LEU A 143 -10.98 -2.11 -10.70
CA LEU A 143 -10.30 -0.81 -10.71
C LEU A 143 -11.04 0.28 -9.90
N ALA A 144 -10.30 1.35 -9.58
CA ALA A 144 -10.82 2.57 -8.92
C ALA A 144 -11.60 2.31 -7.61
N PRO A 145 -10.95 1.81 -6.53
CA PRO A 145 -11.64 1.50 -5.28
C PRO A 145 -12.21 2.76 -4.60
N GLU A 146 -13.30 2.64 -3.86
CA GLU A 146 -13.98 3.77 -3.21
C GLU A 146 -14.30 3.51 -1.75
N ASN A 147 -14.19 4.54 -0.91
CA ASN A 147 -14.67 4.47 0.47
C ASN A 147 -16.18 4.70 0.49
N LYS A 148 -16.96 3.63 0.60
CA LYS A 148 -18.41 3.70 0.72
C LYS A 148 -18.95 2.65 1.69
N PRO A 149 -20.10 2.89 2.35
CA PRO A 149 -20.75 1.87 3.15
C PRO A 149 -21.17 0.71 2.25
N PRO A 150 -20.76 -0.54 2.53
CA PRO A 150 -21.30 -1.69 1.79
C PRO A 150 -22.79 -1.89 2.10
N PRO A 151 -23.52 -2.64 1.26
CA PRO A 151 -24.91 -2.99 1.53
C PRO A 151 -25.08 -3.52 2.95
N ASN A 152 -26.08 -3.03 3.66
CA ASN A 152 -26.39 -3.40 5.05
C ASN A 152 -25.33 -3.02 6.11
N CYS A 153 -24.39 -2.13 5.79
CA CYS A 153 -23.41 -1.61 6.75
C CYS A 153 -23.42 -0.08 6.78
N LYS A 154 -23.27 0.52 7.97
CA LYS A 154 -23.18 1.97 8.13
C LYS A 154 -21.75 2.50 8.05
N GLU A 155 -20.76 1.65 8.29
CA GLU A 155 -19.36 2.06 8.31
C GLU A 155 -18.76 2.03 6.90
N PRO A 156 -18.13 3.13 6.45
CA PRO A 156 -17.47 3.15 5.16
C PRO A 156 -16.30 2.17 5.15
N ARG A 157 -16.18 1.41 4.07
CA ARG A 157 -15.05 0.52 3.79
C ARG A 157 -14.50 0.85 2.41
N LEU A 158 -13.24 0.54 2.19
CA LEU A 158 -12.66 0.60 0.85
C LEU A 158 -13.19 -0.59 0.05
N LEU A 159 -14.01 -0.31 -0.96
CA LEU A 159 -14.65 -1.30 -1.81
C LEU A 159 -14.12 -1.20 -3.24
N THR A 160 -13.82 -2.35 -3.83
CA THR A 160 -13.57 -2.52 -5.26
C THR A 160 -14.90 -2.86 -5.92
N THR A 161 -15.43 -1.96 -6.76
CA THR A 161 -16.76 -2.13 -7.38
C THR A 161 -16.69 -1.81 -8.86
N LEU A 162 -17.47 -2.54 -9.65
CA LEU A 162 -17.64 -2.37 -11.10
C LEU A 162 -18.64 -1.24 -11.45
N GLU A 163 -18.98 -0.39 -10.47
CA GLU A 163 -19.89 0.74 -10.67
C GLU A 163 -19.15 1.92 -11.30
N PRO A 164 -19.86 2.82 -12.01
CA PRO A 164 -19.31 4.11 -12.41
C PRO A 164 -18.73 4.89 -11.21
N LYS A 165 -17.73 5.73 -11.49
CA LYS A 165 -17.07 6.59 -10.49
C LYS A 165 -17.44 8.02 -10.78
N THR A 166 -17.89 8.75 -9.77
CA THR A 166 -18.24 10.17 -9.91
C THR A 166 -17.35 11.04 -9.05
N LYS A 167 -16.79 12.10 -9.62
CA LYS A 167 -15.87 13.03 -8.97
C LYS A 167 -14.75 12.30 -8.21
N TYR A 168 -14.16 11.31 -8.86
CA TYR A 168 -13.09 10.48 -8.33
C TYR A 168 -11.75 11.24 -8.46
N VAL A 169 -11.11 11.53 -7.33
CA VAL A 169 -9.80 12.20 -7.30
C VAL A 169 -8.67 11.18 -7.38
N LEU A 170 -7.77 11.30 -8.36
CA LEU A 170 -6.64 10.38 -8.56
C LEU A 170 -5.42 11.02 -9.23
N HIS A 171 -4.26 10.40 -9.05
CA HIS A 171 -3.04 10.76 -9.77
C HIS A 171 -3.11 10.38 -11.25
N TYR A 172 -2.54 11.20 -12.14
CA TYR A 172 -2.64 10.97 -13.59
C TYR A 172 -2.11 9.61 -14.05
N SER A 173 -1.01 9.09 -13.47
CA SER A 173 -0.49 7.77 -13.83
C SER A 173 -1.49 6.64 -13.54
N ASN A 174 -2.29 6.79 -12.48
CA ASN A 174 -3.32 5.82 -12.11
C ASN A 174 -4.54 5.95 -13.04
N LEU A 175 -4.93 7.18 -13.41
CA LEU A 175 -5.94 7.41 -14.45
C LEU A 175 -5.52 6.82 -15.79
N LYS A 176 -4.29 7.09 -16.23
CA LYS A 176 -3.70 6.55 -17.46
C LYS A 176 -3.78 5.03 -17.50
N LEU A 177 -3.47 4.34 -16.41
CA LEU A 177 -3.63 2.88 -16.33
C LEU A 177 -5.09 2.47 -16.47
N TYR A 178 -6.02 3.16 -15.79
CA TYR A 178 -7.44 2.83 -15.87
C TYR A 178 -8.00 2.96 -17.28
N LEU A 179 -7.62 4.02 -17.99
CA LEU A 179 -7.99 4.24 -19.39
C LEU A 179 -7.43 3.13 -20.30
N LYS A 180 -6.15 2.78 -20.12
CA LYS A 180 -5.53 1.65 -20.86
C LYS A 180 -6.21 0.31 -20.62
N LEU A 181 -6.75 0.11 -19.42
CA LEU A 181 -7.51 -1.09 -19.05
C LEU A 181 -9.00 -1.00 -19.44
N GLY A 182 -9.42 0.08 -20.11
CA GLY A 182 -10.73 0.19 -20.76
C GLY A 182 -11.78 1.00 -20.00
N LEU A 183 -11.46 1.63 -18.85
CA LEU A 183 -12.39 2.58 -18.25
C LEU A 183 -12.54 3.80 -19.17
N VAL A 184 -13.75 4.35 -19.23
CA VAL A 184 -14.06 5.47 -20.14
C VAL A 184 -14.13 6.77 -19.35
N LEU A 185 -13.33 7.77 -19.76
CA LEU A 185 -13.38 9.10 -19.16
C LEU A 185 -14.62 9.84 -19.63
N LYS A 186 -15.51 10.21 -18.70
CA LYS A 186 -16.72 10.97 -19.03
C LYS A 186 -16.55 12.47 -18.87
N LYS A 187 -15.85 12.88 -17.82
CA LYS A 187 -15.69 14.30 -17.48
C LYS A 187 -14.48 14.52 -16.60
N ILE A 188 -13.77 15.60 -16.83
CA ILE A 188 -12.80 16.16 -15.87
C ILE A 188 -13.45 17.38 -15.23
N HIS A 189 -13.49 17.43 -13.89
CA HIS A 189 -14.08 18.53 -13.13
C HIS A 189 -13.05 19.53 -12.66
N ARG A 190 -11.90 19.04 -12.19
CA ARG A 190 -10.83 19.87 -11.61
C ARG A 190 -9.48 19.22 -11.89
N VAL A 191 -8.48 20.05 -12.12
CA VAL A 191 -7.10 19.63 -12.34
C VAL A 191 -6.17 20.43 -11.43
N LEU A 192 -5.41 19.72 -10.60
CA LEU A 192 -4.32 20.26 -9.82
C LEU A 192 -3.00 19.92 -10.51
N LYS A 193 -2.31 20.93 -11.03
CA LYS A 193 -0.99 20.82 -11.68
C LYS A 193 0.10 21.13 -10.68
N PHE A 194 1.23 20.44 -10.78
CA PHE A 194 2.39 20.65 -9.90
C PHE A 194 3.70 20.22 -10.55
N PHE A 195 4.81 20.71 -10.01
CA PHE A 195 6.14 20.19 -10.29
C PHE A 195 6.39 18.92 -9.45
N GLN A 196 6.99 17.91 -10.07
CA GLN A 196 7.35 16.64 -9.45
C GLN A 196 8.76 16.21 -9.83
N SER A 197 9.39 15.42 -8.97
CA SER A 197 10.72 14.85 -9.24
C SER A 197 10.94 13.57 -8.41
N PRO A 198 11.94 12.73 -8.70
CA PRO A 198 12.21 11.51 -7.94
C PRO A 198 13.02 11.80 -6.67
N TRP A 199 12.65 12.84 -5.92
CA TRP A 199 13.45 13.40 -4.81
C TRP A 199 13.65 12.44 -3.62
N LEU A 200 12.75 11.45 -3.42
CA LEU A 200 12.91 10.41 -2.40
C LEU A 200 13.79 9.24 -2.83
N LYS A 201 13.98 9.03 -4.14
CA LYS A 201 14.62 7.82 -4.69
C LYS A 201 15.98 7.55 -4.06
N ASN A 202 16.83 8.58 -3.97
CA ASN A 202 18.18 8.44 -3.41
C ASN A 202 18.18 7.96 -1.95
N TYR A 203 17.23 8.44 -1.14
CA TYR A 203 17.09 8.03 0.25
C TYR A 203 16.58 6.58 0.38
N ILE A 204 15.60 6.20 -0.45
CA ILE A 204 15.09 4.82 -0.48
C ILE A 204 16.17 3.84 -0.94
N ASP A 205 16.92 4.18 -1.98
CA ASP A 205 18.03 3.38 -2.50
C ASP A 205 19.14 3.22 -1.45
N TYR A 206 19.47 4.30 -0.73
CA TYR A 206 20.44 4.29 0.36
C TYR A 206 20.03 3.30 1.47
N ASN A 207 18.81 3.41 1.98
CA ASN A 207 18.30 2.51 3.02
C ASN A 207 18.16 1.06 2.54
N THR A 208 17.82 0.86 1.27
CA THR A 208 17.72 -0.48 0.66
C THR A 208 19.10 -1.15 0.56
N LYS A 209 20.14 -0.39 0.20
CA LYS A 209 21.53 -0.87 0.21
C LYS A 209 21.96 -1.27 1.63
N LEU A 210 21.66 -0.44 2.63
CA LEU A 210 21.96 -0.76 4.03
C LEU A 210 21.20 -2.00 4.52
N ARG A 211 19.92 -2.12 4.18
CA ARG A 211 19.08 -3.30 4.50
C ARG A 211 19.58 -4.59 3.85
N THR A 212 20.20 -4.48 2.68
CA THR A 212 20.76 -5.63 1.96
C THR A 212 22.08 -6.08 2.57
N LYS A 213 22.93 -5.13 3.00
CA LYS A 213 24.20 -5.40 3.72
C LYS A 213 24.01 -5.86 5.18
N SER A 214 22.83 -5.66 5.75
CA SER A 214 22.54 -5.98 7.15
C SER A 214 22.52 -7.48 7.39
N VAL A 215 23.25 -7.93 8.42
CA VAL A 215 23.39 -9.36 8.75
C VAL A 215 22.26 -9.83 9.67
N ASN A 216 21.97 -9.03 10.71
CA ASN A 216 20.95 -9.36 11.71
C ASN A 216 19.56 -8.82 11.34
N ASP A 217 18.52 -9.45 11.89
CA ASP A 217 17.13 -9.12 11.58
C ASP A 217 16.70 -7.77 12.14
N PHE A 218 17.25 -7.37 13.29
CA PHE A 218 17.01 -6.04 13.87
C PHE A 218 17.37 -4.91 12.90
N GLN A 219 18.57 -4.94 12.31
CA GLN A 219 19.03 -3.94 11.34
C GLN A 219 18.17 -3.96 10.08
N LYS A 220 17.83 -5.16 9.58
CA LYS A 220 16.96 -5.31 8.40
C LYS A 220 15.59 -4.67 8.65
N ASP A 221 15.01 -4.88 9.82
CA ASP A 221 13.73 -4.31 10.22
C ASP A 221 13.82 -2.81 10.48
N TYR A 222 14.92 -2.34 11.06
CA TYR A 222 15.17 -0.93 11.27
C TYR A 222 15.20 -0.16 9.94
N TYR A 223 16.00 -0.59 8.96
CA TYR A 223 16.05 0.08 7.66
C TYR A 223 14.72 -0.03 6.87
N LYS A 224 13.99 -1.14 7.04
CA LYS A 224 12.62 -1.28 6.51
C LYS A 224 11.69 -0.23 7.14
N LEU A 225 11.75 -0.06 8.46
CA LEU A 225 10.96 0.93 9.19
C LEU A 225 11.33 2.36 8.77
N MET A 226 12.62 2.65 8.57
CA MET A 226 13.09 3.97 8.12
C MET A 226 12.52 4.36 6.75
N ASN A 227 12.29 3.40 5.85
CA ASN A 227 11.58 3.66 4.59
C ASN A 227 10.07 3.81 4.82
N ASN A 228 9.43 2.81 5.42
CA ASN A 228 7.97 2.78 5.56
C ASN A 228 7.40 3.95 6.38
N SER A 229 8.19 4.47 7.32
CA SER A 229 7.80 5.59 8.17
C SER A 229 7.62 6.89 7.40
N ILE A 230 8.35 7.10 6.29
CA ILE A 230 8.23 8.32 5.49
C ILE A 230 6.81 8.48 4.97
N PHE A 231 6.27 7.44 4.33
CA PHE A 231 4.88 7.41 3.90
C PHE A 231 3.93 7.70 5.07
N GLY A 232 4.09 7.02 6.21
CA GLY A 232 3.23 7.24 7.39
C GLY A 232 3.25 8.68 7.90
N LYS A 233 4.39 9.38 7.78
CA LYS A 233 4.56 10.78 8.17
C LYS A 233 3.93 11.76 7.18
N THR A 234 3.91 11.45 5.88
CA THR A 234 3.15 12.25 4.89
C THR A 234 1.65 12.22 5.17
N MET A 235 1.14 11.08 5.64
CA MET A 235 -0.28 10.82 5.88
C MET A 235 -0.73 11.04 7.33
N GLU A 236 0.09 11.71 8.15
CA GLU A 236 -0.20 11.90 9.56
C GLU A 236 -1.42 12.83 9.77
N ASN A 237 -2.50 12.30 10.34
CA ASN A 237 -3.71 13.08 10.58
C ASN A 237 -3.54 14.03 11.79
N VAL A 238 -3.24 15.30 11.50
CA VAL A 238 -3.05 16.35 12.51
C VAL A 238 -4.31 16.68 13.29
N ARG A 239 -5.51 16.43 12.74
CA ARG A 239 -6.81 16.70 13.41
C ARG A 239 -7.07 15.78 14.59
N ARG A 240 -6.44 14.60 14.63
CA ARG A 240 -6.57 13.62 15.73
C ARG A 240 -5.65 13.90 16.92
N ARG A 241 -4.77 14.89 16.83
CA ARG A 241 -3.86 15.23 17.92
C ARG A 241 -4.61 15.89 19.07
N VAL A 242 -4.19 15.54 20.27
CA VAL A 242 -4.75 16.05 21.53
C VAL A 242 -3.63 16.58 22.40
N ASP A 243 -3.94 17.59 23.22
CA ASP A 243 -3.06 18.02 24.28
C ASP A 243 -3.35 17.19 25.53
N ILE A 244 -2.33 16.52 26.05
CA ILE A 244 -2.42 15.77 27.30
C ILE A 244 -1.72 16.58 28.38
N ARG A 245 -2.43 16.87 29.46
CA ARG A 245 -1.90 17.51 30.66
C ARG A 245 -2.01 16.54 31.82
N LEU A 246 -0.89 16.26 32.47
CA LEU A 246 -0.87 15.51 33.73
C LEU A 246 -1.16 16.48 34.87
N CYS A 247 -2.04 16.08 35.78
CA CYS A 247 -2.37 16.82 36.99
C CYS A 247 -2.31 15.89 38.19
N SER A 248 -1.79 16.42 39.29
CA SER A 248 -1.67 15.72 40.57
C SER A 248 -2.48 16.34 41.70
N THR A 249 -3.19 17.44 41.42
CA THR A 249 -4.08 18.10 42.38
C THR A 249 -5.47 18.31 41.81
N GLU A 250 -6.47 18.34 42.70
CA GLU A 250 -7.87 18.56 42.33
C GLU A 250 -8.08 19.94 41.69
N GLU A 251 -7.39 20.97 42.17
CA GLU A 251 -7.51 22.33 41.63
C GLU A 251 -7.05 22.41 40.17
N GLN A 252 -5.90 21.80 39.86
CA GLN A 252 -5.40 21.69 38.47
C GLN A 252 -6.38 20.94 37.59
N ALA A 253 -6.92 19.83 38.10
CA ALA A 253 -7.92 19.03 37.41
C ALA A 253 -9.18 19.83 37.08
N ARG A 254 -9.77 20.52 38.08
CA ARG A 254 -10.96 21.37 37.90
C ARG A 254 -10.74 22.45 36.85
N LYS A 255 -9.59 23.14 36.90
CA LYS A 255 -9.24 24.18 35.93
C LYS A 255 -9.12 23.66 34.49
N LEU A 256 -8.59 22.44 34.31
CA LEU A 256 -8.45 21.83 32.98
C LEU A 256 -9.76 21.26 32.45
N ILE A 257 -10.60 20.68 33.31
CA ILE A 257 -11.93 20.15 32.96
C ILE A 257 -12.88 21.29 32.57
N ALA A 258 -12.77 22.45 33.22
CA ALA A 258 -13.59 23.62 32.91
C ALA A 258 -13.30 24.25 31.54
N LYS A 259 -12.23 23.82 30.82
CA LYS A 259 -11.93 24.36 29.49
C LYS A 259 -12.93 23.85 28.45
N SER A 260 -13.36 24.73 27.55
CA SER A 260 -14.28 24.39 26.45
C SER A 260 -13.76 23.32 25.50
N ASN A 261 -12.44 23.16 25.39
CA ASN A 261 -11.80 22.13 24.59
C ASN A 261 -11.52 20.84 25.36
N PHE A 262 -12.06 20.66 26.56
CA PHE A 262 -12.00 19.40 27.28
C PHE A 262 -12.63 18.26 26.46
N ASN A 263 -11.96 17.11 26.42
CA ASN A 263 -12.44 15.91 25.76
C ASN A 263 -12.78 14.81 26.77
N ARG A 264 -11.78 14.40 27.55
CA ARG A 264 -11.92 13.31 28.54
C ARG A 264 -10.81 13.36 29.58
N ARG A 265 -10.94 12.54 30.62
CA ARG A 265 -9.91 12.30 31.63
C ARG A 265 -9.56 10.81 31.76
N THR A 266 -8.33 10.52 32.14
CA THR A 266 -7.83 9.18 32.47
C THR A 266 -7.17 9.24 33.83
N ILE A 267 -7.69 8.51 34.81
CA ILE A 267 -7.15 8.46 36.17
C ILE A 267 -6.15 7.29 36.21
N PHE A 268 -4.92 7.56 36.63
CA PHE A 268 -3.87 6.54 36.80
C PHE A 268 -3.74 6.10 38.25
N SER A 269 -3.87 7.04 39.18
CA SER A 269 -3.90 6.81 40.63
C SER A 269 -4.67 7.94 41.32
N GLU A 270 -4.84 7.85 42.65
CA GLU A 270 -5.51 8.88 43.45
C GLU A 270 -4.91 10.29 43.24
N ASN A 271 -3.58 10.37 43.07
CA ASN A 271 -2.84 11.62 42.93
C ASN A 271 -2.31 11.86 41.50
N LEU A 272 -2.78 11.12 40.49
CA LEU A 272 -2.32 11.31 39.11
C LEU A 272 -3.43 11.06 38.10
N MET A 273 -3.73 12.10 37.32
CA MET A 273 -4.71 12.05 36.24
C MET A 273 -4.17 12.73 34.97
N ALA A 274 -4.49 12.18 33.80
CA ALA A 274 -4.33 12.84 32.51
C ALA A 274 -5.63 13.48 32.07
N VAL A 275 -5.59 14.77 31.73
CA VAL A 275 -6.68 15.48 31.05
C VAL A 275 -6.34 15.60 29.56
N HIS A 276 -7.25 15.13 28.71
CA HIS A 276 -7.14 15.18 27.26
C HIS A 276 -7.94 16.39 26.75
N LEU A 277 -7.26 17.32 26.09
CA LEU A 277 -7.85 18.52 25.51
C LEU A 277 -7.77 18.44 23.97
N LYS A 278 -8.85 18.81 23.27
CA LYS A 278 -8.83 19.00 21.81
C LYS A 278 -8.00 20.23 21.46
N LYS A 279 -7.37 20.21 20.29
CA LYS A 279 -6.67 21.38 19.73
C LYS A 279 -7.71 22.42 19.29
N THR A 280 -7.55 23.67 19.73
CA THR A 280 -8.36 24.81 19.31
C THR A 280 -7.90 25.41 17.98
N GLN A 281 -6.62 25.22 17.65
CA GLN A 281 -6.04 25.59 16.38
C GLN A 281 -5.29 24.38 15.80
N ILE A 282 -5.50 24.13 14.50
CA ILE A 282 -4.87 23.03 13.79
C ILE A 282 -4.01 23.63 12.69
N LYS A 283 -2.69 23.40 12.78
CA LYS A 283 -1.76 23.74 11.72
C LYS A 283 -1.56 22.52 10.84
N PHE A 284 -1.88 22.62 9.56
CA PHE A 284 -1.54 21.61 8.57
C PHE A 284 -0.08 21.81 8.14
N PHE A 285 0.76 20.82 8.44
CA PHE A 285 2.19 20.87 8.10
C PHE A 285 2.69 19.52 7.55
N LYS A 286 1.76 18.74 7.00
CA LYS A 286 2.02 17.41 6.46
C LYS A 286 1.81 17.44 4.96
N PRO A 287 2.77 16.96 4.16
CA PRO A 287 2.64 16.93 2.71
C PRO A 287 1.75 15.75 2.29
N ILE A 288 0.45 15.86 2.56
CA ILE A 288 -0.53 14.78 2.31
C ILE A 288 -0.64 14.41 0.83
N GLN A 289 -0.31 15.35 -0.07
CA GLN A 289 -0.27 15.13 -1.52
C GLN A 289 0.75 14.06 -1.91
N VAL A 290 1.89 14.02 -1.23
CA VAL A 290 2.92 13.00 -1.45
C VAL A 290 2.39 11.63 -1.06
N GLY A 291 1.73 11.53 0.10
CA GLY A 291 1.17 10.27 0.57
C GLY A 291 0.03 9.75 -0.31
N MET A 292 -0.82 10.63 -0.82
CA MET A 292 -1.87 10.27 -1.78
C MET A 292 -1.28 9.73 -3.08
N VAL A 293 -0.26 10.40 -3.65
CA VAL A 293 0.39 9.93 -4.88
C VAL A 293 1.13 8.61 -4.67
N ILE A 294 1.82 8.41 -3.53
CA ILE A 294 2.44 7.12 -3.17
C ILE A 294 1.39 6.01 -3.20
N LEU A 295 0.21 6.23 -2.59
CA LEU A 295 -0.86 5.24 -2.56
C LEU A 295 -1.38 4.89 -3.96
N ASP A 296 -1.43 5.85 -4.88
CA ASP A 296 -1.91 5.62 -6.25
C ASP A 296 -0.85 4.93 -7.12
N ILE A 297 0.42 5.36 -7.05
CA ILE A 297 1.52 4.68 -7.75
C ILE A 297 1.70 3.24 -7.25
N SER A 298 1.49 2.99 -5.96
CA SER A 298 1.48 1.61 -5.43
C SER A 298 0.37 0.76 -6.05
N LYS A 299 -0.84 1.31 -6.26
CA LYS A 299 -1.91 0.59 -6.95
C LYS A 299 -1.58 0.33 -8.42
N VAL A 300 -0.92 1.28 -9.10
CA VAL A 300 -0.46 1.09 -10.48
C VAL A 300 0.42 -0.16 -10.59
N LEU A 301 1.41 -0.34 -9.72
CA LEU A 301 2.26 -1.55 -9.76
C LEU A 301 1.44 -2.85 -9.60
N MET A 302 0.53 -2.88 -8.63
CA MET A 302 -0.28 -4.06 -8.34
C MET A 302 -1.26 -4.38 -9.48
N TYR A 303 -1.92 -3.37 -10.04
CA TYR A 303 -2.83 -3.53 -11.17
C TYR A 303 -2.09 -3.91 -12.45
N SER A 304 -0.94 -3.28 -12.74
CA SER A 304 -0.09 -3.67 -13.88
C SER A 304 0.34 -5.13 -13.78
N PHE A 305 0.82 -5.57 -12.60
CA PHE A 305 1.18 -6.97 -12.42
C PHE A 305 -0.02 -7.92 -12.63
N HIS A 306 -1.20 -7.56 -12.12
CA HIS A 306 -2.39 -8.39 -12.28
C HIS A 306 -2.92 -8.41 -13.73
N TYR A 307 -3.17 -7.25 -14.33
CA TYR A 307 -3.88 -7.13 -15.60
C TYR A 307 -2.95 -7.17 -16.82
N GLU A 308 -1.82 -6.48 -16.79
CA GLU A 308 -0.90 -6.40 -17.94
C GLU A 308 0.00 -7.64 -18.03
N TYR A 309 0.26 -8.33 -16.91
CA TYR A 309 1.09 -9.54 -16.88
C TYR A 309 0.29 -10.81 -16.58
N MET A 310 -0.25 -10.99 -15.37
CA MET A 310 -0.87 -12.26 -14.97
C MET A 310 -2.09 -12.63 -15.84
N LYS A 311 -3.04 -11.70 -16.02
CA LYS A 311 -4.21 -11.91 -16.90
C LYS A 311 -3.82 -11.97 -18.37
N HIS A 312 -2.74 -11.32 -18.81
CA HIS A 312 -2.27 -11.45 -20.19
C HIS A 312 -1.66 -12.83 -20.46
N ARG A 313 -0.85 -13.36 -19.54
CA ARG A 313 -0.17 -14.66 -19.68
C ARG A 313 -1.11 -15.85 -19.53
N TYR A 314 -2.06 -15.78 -18.59
CA TYR A 314 -2.90 -16.93 -18.24
C TYR A 314 -4.40 -16.73 -18.56
N ASP A 315 -4.86 -15.51 -18.80
CA ASP A 315 -6.26 -15.19 -19.09
C ASP A 315 -7.24 -15.82 -18.08
N SER A 316 -8.14 -16.70 -18.53
CA SER A 316 -9.11 -17.42 -17.72
C SER A 316 -8.50 -18.51 -16.82
N LYS A 317 -7.23 -18.86 -17.04
CA LYS A 317 -6.49 -19.85 -16.25
C LYS A 317 -5.91 -19.30 -14.94
N VAL A 318 -6.01 -17.98 -14.71
CA VAL A 318 -5.62 -17.35 -13.45
C VAL A 318 -6.83 -16.74 -12.74
N ARG A 319 -6.95 -17.07 -11.46
CA ARG A 319 -7.96 -16.53 -10.56
C ARG A 319 -7.29 -15.92 -9.35
N LEU A 320 -7.66 -14.69 -9.03
CA LEU A 320 -7.18 -14.08 -7.80
C LEU A 320 -7.98 -14.66 -6.63
N MET A 321 -7.31 -15.28 -5.67
CA MET A 321 -7.96 -15.79 -4.47
C MET A 321 -8.10 -14.69 -3.42
N TYR A 322 -7.03 -13.93 -3.22
CA TYR A 322 -6.94 -12.94 -2.15
C TYR A 322 -5.90 -11.87 -2.44
N THR A 323 -6.15 -10.66 -1.95
CA THR A 323 -5.15 -9.58 -1.93
C THR A 323 -5.15 -8.84 -0.59
N ASP A 324 -3.96 -8.43 -0.13
CA ASP A 324 -3.81 -7.42 0.92
C ASP A 324 -2.62 -6.52 0.61
N THR A 325 -2.93 -5.32 0.10
CA THR A 325 -2.03 -4.19 -0.18
C THR A 325 -0.95 -4.49 -1.22
N ASP A 326 0.05 -5.27 -0.83
CA ASP A 326 1.25 -5.62 -1.59
C ASP A 326 1.31 -7.09 -1.97
N SER A 327 0.30 -7.87 -1.61
CA SER A 327 0.27 -9.31 -1.86
C SER A 327 -0.91 -9.79 -2.70
N PHE A 328 -0.67 -10.88 -3.42
CA PHE A 328 -1.66 -11.68 -4.12
C PHE A 328 -1.52 -13.16 -3.76
N ILE A 329 -2.65 -13.82 -3.57
CA ILE A 329 -2.75 -15.28 -3.61
C ILE A 329 -3.49 -15.64 -4.89
N TYR A 330 -2.85 -16.40 -5.77
CA TYR A 330 -3.42 -16.84 -7.04
C TYR A 330 -3.69 -18.34 -7.04
N GLU A 331 -4.77 -18.73 -7.72
CA GLU A 331 -4.96 -20.06 -8.31
C GLU A 331 -4.59 -19.95 -9.79
N ILE A 332 -3.62 -20.78 -10.24
CA ILE A 332 -3.06 -20.71 -11.59
C ILE A 332 -3.08 -22.11 -12.21
N LYS A 333 -3.67 -22.23 -13.40
CA LYS A 333 -3.65 -23.45 -14.20
C LYS A 333 -2.60 -23.33 -15.30
N THR A 334 -1.50 -24.06 -15.15
CA THR A 334 -0.36 -24.06 -16.09
C THR A 334 0.38 -25.39 -15.95
N ASP A 335 1.21 -25.73 -16.93
CA ASP A 335 2.04 -26.93 -16.91
C ASP A 335 3.05 -26.90 -15.77
N ASP A 336 3.77 -25.79 -15.63
CA ASP A 336 4.70 -25.56 -14.52
C ASP A 336 4.93 -24.06 -14.27
N PHE A 337 4.33 -23.56 -13.18
CA PHE A 337 4.47 -22.16 -12.79
C PHE A 337 5.91 -21.78 -12.43
N TYR A 338 6.72 -22.71 -11.92
CA TYR A 338 8.10 -22.39 -11.59
C TYR A 338 8.98 -22.26 -12.84
N SER A 339 8.66 -22.98 -13.91
CA SER A 339 9.27 -22.76 -15.22
C SER A 339 8.82 -21.42 -15.82
N ASP A 340 7.53 -21.08 -15.73
CA ASP A 340 7.02 -19.76 -16.13
C ASP A 340 7.76 -18.63 -15.39
N MET A 341 8.00 -18.78 -14.08
CA MET A 341 8.78 -17.82 -13.27
C MET A 341 10.23 -17.66 -13.74
N LYS A 342 10.86 -18.69 -14.31
CA LYS A 342 12.24 -18.60 -14.82
C LYS A 342 12.30 -17.79 -16.11
N GLU A 343 11.35 -17.98 -17.00
CA GLU A 343 11.25 -17.21 -18.24
C GLU A 343 11.12 -15.72 -17.92
N ASP A 344 10.25 -15.41 -16.95
CA ASP A 344 9.95 -14.05 -16.52
C ASP A 344 10.71 -13.65 -15.24
N ILE A 345 11.93 -14.18 -15.04
CA ILE A 345 12.70 -14.00 -13.80
C ILE A 345 12.92 -12.53 -13.43
N ASN A 346 12.90 -11.65 -14.44
CA ASN A 346 13.00 -10.21 -14.27
C ASN A 346 11.87 -9.63 -13.41
N LEU A 347 10.70 -10.28 -13.30
CA LEU A 347 9.58 -9.82 -12.48
C LEU A 347 9.62 -10.32 -11.04
N TYR A 348 10.40 -11.37 -10.77
CA TYR A 348 10.38 -12.08 -9.51
C TYR A 348 11.65 -11.88 -8.67
N ASP A 349 11.50 -11.94 -7.35
CA ASP A 349 12.60 -12.13 -6.41
C ASP A 349 12.57 -13.57 -5.90
N THR A 350 13.57 -14.34 -6.33
CA THR A 350 13.77 -15.75 -6.01
C THR A 350 14.91 -15.97 -5.04
N SER A 351 15.51 -14.91 -4.49
CA SER A 351 16.69 -14.99 -3.63
C SER A 351 16.47 -15.67 -2.27
N ASP A 352 15.20 -15.84 -1.88
CA ASP A 352 14.80 -16.50 -0.63
C ASP A 352 14.52 -18.01 -0.82
N TYR A 353 14.63 -18.54 -2.04
CA TYR A 353 14.55 -19.98 -2.30
C TYR A 353 15.82 -20.70 -1.82
N ASP A 354 15.71 -22.02 -1.60
CA ASP A 354 16.86 -22.86 -1.28
C ASP A 354 17.85 -22.95 -2.46
N GLU A 355 19.15 -23.00 -2.18
CA GLU A 355 20.20 -23.16 -3.21
C GLU A 355 20.01 -24.44 -4.03
N ASN A 356 19.50 -25.50 -3.41
CA ASN A 356 19.21 -26.78 -4.03
C ASN A 356 17.71 -26.97 -4.29
N ASN A 357 16.98 -25.88 -4.55
CA ASN A 357 15.54 -25.97 -4.80
C ASN A 357 15.24 -26.90 -5.98
N ILE A 358 14.27 -27.80 -5.79
CA ILE A 358 13.85 -28.83 -6.77
C ILE A 358 13.31 -28.23 -8.08
N TYR A 359 13.02 -26.93 -8.08
CA TYR A 359 12.51 -26.20 -9.22
C TYR A 359 13.63 -25.69 -10.13
N ASN A 360 14.91 -25.79 -9.76
CA ASN A 360 16.04 -25.22 -10.49
C ASN A 360 15.89 -23.71 -10.78
N LEU A 361 15.32 -22.96 -9.84
CA LEU A 361 15.21 -21.50 -9.93
C LEU A 361 16.57 -20.85 -9.59
N PRO A 362 17.02 -19.85 -10.37
CA PRO A 362 18.20 -19.06 -10.02
C PRO A 362 17.88 -18.17 -8.81
N LEU A 363 18.86 -17.95 -7.91
CA LEU A 363 18.69 -17.08 -6.74
C LEU A 363 19.07 -15.63 -7.09
N VAL A 364 18.11 -14.83 -7.55
CA VAL A 364 18.35 -13.46 -8.04
C VAL A 364 17.41 -12.43 -7.42
N ASN A 365 17.67 -11.15 -7.70
CA ASN A 365 16.80 -10.02 -7.36
C ASN A 365 16.55 -9.77 -5.86
N LYS A 366 17.49 -10.16 -5.00
CA LYS A 366 17.41 -10.02 -3.54
C LYS A 366 16.99 -8.64 -3.07
N LYS A 367 15.77 -8.55 -2.54
CA LYS A 367 15.15 -7.32 -2.00
C LYS A 367 15.08 -6.17 -3.00
N VAL A 368 15.13 -6.44 -4.30
CA VAL A 368 14.93 -5.43 -5.34
C VAL A 368 13.49 -4.95 -5.27
N ILE A 369 13.32 -3.63 -5.12
CA ILE A 369 12.01 -3.02 -4.89
C ILE A 369 11.06 -3.25 -6.08
N GLY A 370 9.80 -3.54 -5.79
CA GLY A 370 8.75 -3.76 -6.79
C GLY A 370 8.75 -5.13 -7.48
N LYS A 371 9.71 -6.02 -7.20
CA LYS A 371 9.69 -7.41 -7.66
C LYS A 371 8.77 -8.26 -6.78
N MET A 372 8.12 -9.25 -7.37
CA MET A 372 7.24 -10.17 -6.64
C MET A 372 8.06 -11.32 -6.06
N LYS A 373 8.08 -11.49 -4.74
CA LYS A 373 8.66 -12.67 -4.08
C LYS A 373 7.58 -13.69 -3.75
N ASP A 374 7.96 -14.96 -3.74
CA ASP A 374 7.14 -16.00 -3.14
C ASP A 374 7.28 -15.96 -1.61
N GLU A 375 6.20 -15.62 -0.93
CA GLU A 375 6.16 -15.52 0.54
C GLU A 375 6.38 -16.88 1.21
N ASN A 376 6.10 -17.98 0.51
CA ASN A 376 6.30 -19.34 1.01
C ASN A 376 7.71 -19.89 0.71
N LYS A 377 8.56 -19.17 -0.02
CA LYS A 377 9.95 -19.55 -0.29
C LYS A 377 10.10 -20.94 -0.92
N GLY A 378 9.25 -21.26 -1.89
CA GLY A 378 9.20 -22.56 -2.55
C GLY A 378 8.45 -23.64 -1.79
N ASN A 379 7.94 -23.37 -0.58
CA ASN A 379 7.05 -24.31 0.11
C ASN A 379 5.68 -24.29 -0.56
N ILE A 380 5.30 -25.42 -1.15
CA ILE A 380 4.04 -25.57 -1.88
C ILE A 380 2.85 -25.29 -0.95
N MET A 381 1.98 -24.37 -1.35
CA MET A 381 0.66 -24.18 -0.75
C MET A 381 -0.30 -25.23 -1.33
N THR A 382 -0.83 -26.09 -0.48
CA THR A 382 -1.69 -27.21 -0.88
C THR A 382 -3.17 -26.85 -0.82
N GLU A 383 -3.54 -25.95 0.09
CA GLU A 383 -4.94 -25.58 0.32
C GLU A 383 -5.05 -24.14 0.83
N TYR A 384 -6.09 -23.43 0.39
CA TYR A 384 -6.39 -22.07 0.80
C TYR A 384 -7.86 -21.93 1.22
N VAL A 385 -8.10 -21.23 2.33
CA VAL A 385 -9.44 -20.85 2.81
C VAL A 385 -9.46 -19.36 3.16
N GLY A 386 -10.28 -18.59 2.47
CA GLY A 386 -10.54 -17.17 2.70
C GLY A 386 -11.95 -16.92 3.22
N LEU A 387 -12.08 -16.21 4.34
CA LEU A 387 -13.38 -15.87 4.92
C LEU A 387 -13.77 -14.42 4.67
N LYS A 388 -12.83 -13.50 4.90
CA LYS A 388 -12.98 -12.07 4.63
C LYS A 388 -11.61 -11.39 4.57
N SER A 389 -11.59 -10.12 4.20
CA SER A 389 -10.39 -9.28 4.28
C SER A 389 -9.70 -9.43 5.65
N LYS A 390 -8.42 -9.78 5.60
CA LYS A 390 -7.48 -9.98 6.73
C LYS A 390 -7.88 -11.14 7.68
N MET A 391 -8.63 -12.10 7.15
CA MET A 391 -9.05 -13.33 7.82
C MET A 391 -9.04 -14.49 6.82
N TYR A 392 -7.93 -15.23 6.79
CA TYR A 392 -7.74 -16.39 5.92
C TYR A 392 -6.76 -17.38 6.55
N ALA A 393 -6.76 -18.60 6.04
CA ALA A 393 -5.79 -19.63 6.37
C ALA A 393 -5.32 -20.35 5.11
N TYR A 394 -4.10 -20.86 5.13
CA TYR A 394 -3.60 -21.72 4.08
C TYR A 394 -2.70 -22.79 4.66
N LYS A 395 -2.63 -23.92 3.97
CA LYS A 395 -1.78 -25.06 4.31
C LYS A 395 -0.63 -25.11 3.32
N THR A 396 0.57 -25.29 3.84
CA THR A 396 1.74 -25.69 3.05
C THR A 396 2.13 -27.12 3.42
N ASN A 397 3.06 -27.73 2.66
CA ASN A 397 3.59 -29.05 2.98
C ASN A 397 4.14 -29.17 4.42
N ASN A 398 4.58 -28.06 5.01
CA ASN A 398 5.24 -28.06 6.32
C ASN A 398 4.32 -27.59 7.47
N LYS A 399 3.35 -26.70 7.21
CA LYS A 399 2.58 -26.04 8.28
C LYS A 399 1.25 -25.47 7.81
N ILE A 400 0.37 -25.20 8.77
CA ILE A 400 -0.85 -24.42 8.56
C ILE A 400 -0.60 -22.99 9.06
N GLU A 401 -0.81 -22.02 8.19
CA GLU A 401 -0.69 -20.59 8.49
C GLU A 401 -2.08 -19.97 8.65
N LYS A 402 -2.36 -19.38 9.81
CA LYS A 402 -3.63 -18.71 10.13
C LYS A 402 -3.38 -17.20 10.23
N ARG A 403 -4.05 -16.40 9.39
CA ARG A 403 -3.93 -14.95 9.33
C ARG A 403 -5.23 -14.29 9.80
N LEU A 404 -5.19 -13.75 11.01
CA LEU A 404 -6.35 -13.14 11.68
C LEU A 404 -5.97 -11.77 12.22
N LYS A 405 -6.42 -10.69 11.57
CA LYS A 405 -6.19 -9.33 12.08
C LYS A 405 -7.17 -9.00 13.21
N GLY A 406 -6.65 -8.36 14.27
CA GLY A 406 -7.42 -7.96 15.45
C GLY A 406 -7.50 -9.03 16.54
N ILE A 407 -6.96 -10.23 16.30
CA ILE A 407 -6.86 -11.31 17.29
C ILE A 407 -5.42 -11.39 17.78
N LYS A 408 -5.22 -11.53 19.10
CA LYS A 408 -3.89 -11.69 19.69
C LYS A 408 -3.24 -12.98 19.19
N LYS A 409 -1.95 -12.94 18.84
CA LYS A 409 -1.19 -14.11 18.35
C LYS A 409 -1.30 -15.33 19.26
N GLN A 410 -1.38 -15.12 20.58
CA GLN A 410 -1.56 -16.18 21.57
C GLN A 410 -2.85 -16.97 21.34
N THR A 411 -3.95 -16.29 21.02
CA THR A 411 -5.26 -16.92 20.74
C THR A 411 -5.25 -17.74 19.45
N ILE A 412 -4.39 -17.39 18.49
CA ILE A 412 -4.31 -18.08 17.19
C ILE A 412 -3.52 -19.40 17.31
N LYS A 413 -2.56 -19.47 18.24
CA LYS A 413 -1.74 -20.66 18.50
C LYS A 413 -2.45 -21.73 19.34
N ILE A 414 -3.56 -21.37 20.00
CA ILE A 414 -4.34 -22.31 20.81
C ILE A 414 -5.38 -22.97 19.90
N LYS A 415 -5.00 -24.09 19.29
CA LYS A 415 -5.81 -25.18 18.68
C LYS A 415 -5.08 -25.76 17.47
#